data_AF-A0A534JZ62-F1
#
_entry.id   AF-A0A534JZ62-F1
#
_cell.length_a   1.000
_cell.length_b   1.000
_cell.length_c   1.000
_cell.angle_alpha   90.00
_cell.angle_beta   90.00
_cell.angle_gamma   90.00
#
_symmetry.space_group_name_H-M   'P 1'
#
loop_
_entity.id
_entity.type
_entity.pdbx_description
1 polymer ?
#
loop_
_entity_poly.entity_id
_entity_poly.type
_entity_poly.pdbx_seq_one_letter_code
_entity_poly.pdbx_strand_id
1 'polypeptide(L)'
;MAVPGLFWIEVGLGLVLLFLSAKAHGRQIRLERELEGYMEVDFMGENPTWVEALWRKDRRRFWGTLPIVAVVLAVVGFVALPPQFGTEPLGNPAFGAVILAGSLWPFAVAFISNGIQSVVRLRTALWQASADGSHRAHPLGEPGPWLRSALRGTLLYWGTVGVLWAIAILVAMA
;
A
#
# COMPACT_ATOMS: atom_id res chain seq x y z
N MET A 1 20.95 12.16 -22.33
CA MET A 1 22.03 11.13 -22.23
C MET A 1 21.57 10.11 -21.21
N ALA A 2 21.64 8.81 -21.49
CA ALA A 2 21.26 7.79 -20.50
C ALA A 2 22.19 7.94 -19.28
N VAL A 3 21.62 8.02 -18.08
CA VAL A 3 22.38 8.08 -16.83
C VAL A 3 22.69 6.64 -16.42
N PRO A 4 23.96 6.20 -16.43
CA PRO A 4 24.31 4.84 -16.06
C PRO A 4 23.82 4.51 -14.65
N GLY A 5 23.14 3.37 -14.49
CA GLY A 5 22.63 2.92 -13.20
C GLY A 5 21.28 3.49 -12.75
N LEU A 6 20.66 4.40 -13.52
CA LEU A 6 19.33 4.96 -13.19
C LEU A 6 18.26 3.87 -13.05
N PHE A 7 18.26 2.87 -13.95
CA PHE A 7 17.36 1.72 -13.84
C PHE A 7 17.46 0.99 -12.50
N TRP A 8 18.66 0.77 -11.98
CA TRP A 8 18.85 0.10 -10.70
C TRP A 8 18.38 0.95 -9.51
N ILE A 9 18.50 2.27 -9.61
CA ILE A 9 17.94 3.21 -8.64
C ILE A 9 16.40 3.12 -8.67
N GLU A 10 15.79 3.09 -9.85
CA GLU A 10 14.34 2.95 -10.02
C GLU A 10 13.82 1.61 -9.47
N VAL A 11 14.54 0.50 -9.72
CA VAL A 11 14.25 -0.82 -9.12
C VAL A 11 14.33 -0.73 -7.60
N GLY A 12 15.42 -0.16 -7.07
CA GLY A 12 15.62 -0.01 -5.63
C GLY A 12 14.50 0.80 -4.96
N LEU A 13 14.17 1.95 -5.54
CA LEU A 13 13.08 2.80 -5.05
C LEU A 13 11.74 2.09 -5.11
N GLY A 14 11.43 1.39 -6.20
CA GLY A 14 10.19 0.65 -6.34
C GLY A 14 10.08 -0.53 -5.36
N LEU A 15 11.18 -1.22 -5.05
CA LEU A 15 11.22 -2.28 -4.04
C LEU A 15 10.97 -1.71 -2.65
N VAL A 16 11.66 -0.63 -2.28
CA VAL A 16 11.44 0.03 -0.98
C VAL A 16 10.00 0.52 -0.87
N LEU A 17 9.46 1.12 -1.93
CA LEU A 17 8.09 1.59 -1.99
C LEU A 17 7.08 0.45 -1.87
N LEU A 18 7.33 -0.68 -2.54
CA LEU A 18 6.52 -1.89 -2.41
C LEU A 18 6.49 -2.38 -0.96
N PHE A 19 7.65 -2.55 -0.33
CA PHE A 19 7.73 -3.03 1.05
C PHE A 19 7.10 -2.06 2.05
N LEU A 20 7.34 -0.75 1.89
CA LEU A 20 6.72 0.26 2.75
C LEU A 20 5.19 0.28 2.58
N SER A 21 4.70 0.17 1.35
CA SER A 21 3.26 0.13 1.05
C SER A 21 2.60 -1.11 1.64
N ALA A 22 3.23 -2.27 1.47
CA ALA A 22 2.77 -3.53 2.07
C ALA A 22 2.77 -3.45 3.60
N LYS A 23 3.81 -2.87 4.20
CA LYS A 23 3.90 -2.67 5.66
C LYS A 23 2.84 -1.70 6.17
N ALA A 24 2.61 -0.59 5.46
CA ALA A 24 1.60 0.39 5.79
C ALA A 24 0.19 -0.24 5.73
N HIS A 25 -0.12 -0.98 4.66
CA HIS A 25 -1.39 -1.72 4.53
C HIS A 25 -1.56 -2.78 5.63
N GLY A 26 -0.54 -3.61 5.89
CA GLY A 26 -0.59 -4.62 6.96
C GLY A 26 -0.82 -4.02 8.35
N ARG A 27 -0.26 -2.83 8.61
CA ARG A 27 -0.55 -2.07 9.83
C ARG A 27 -2.01 -1.62 9.89
N GLN A 28 -2.62 -1.19 8.79
CA GLN A 28 -4.03 -0.80 8.78
C GLN A 28 -4.95 -2.00 9.02
N ILE A 29 -4.66 -3.17 8.44
CA ILE A 29 -5.38 -4.41 8.74
C ILE A 29 -5.28 -4.72 10.24
N ARG A 30 -4.09 -4.58 10.84
CA ARG A 30 -3.91 -4.76 12.28
C ARG A 30 -4.80 -3.80 13.08
N LEU A 31 -4.85 -2.52 12.73
CA LEU A 31 -5.71 -1.56 13.43
C LEU A 31 -7.21 -1.90 13.28
N GLU A 32 -7.67 -2.35 12.11
CA GLU A 32 -9.05 -2.81 11.93
C GLU A 32 -9.34 -4.02 12.84
N ARG A 33 -8.41 -4.98 12.94
CA ARG A 33 -8.54 -6.13 13.84
C ARG A 33 -8.58 -5.73 15.30
N GLU A 34 -7.67 -4.86 15.73
CA GLU A 34 -7.62 -4.36 17.11
C GLU A 34 -8.88 -3.57 17.47
N LEU A 35 -9.47 -2.84 16.51
CA LEU A 35 -10.75 -2.15 16.70
C LEU A 35 -11.89 -3.13 16.97
N GLU A 36 -11.93 -4.26 16.26
CA GLU A 36 -12.93 -5.31 16.45
C GLU A 36 -12.61 -6.24 17.65
N GLY A 37 -11.46 -6.02 18.31
CA GLY A 37 -11.05 -6.78 19.49
C GLY A 37 -10.19 -8.01 19.23
N TYR A 38 -9.72 -8.20 18.00
CA TYR A 38 -8.81 -9.28 17.62
C TYR A 38 -7.35 -8.82 17.67
N MET A 39 -6.74 -8.93 18.85
CA MET A 39 -5.35 -8.49 19.09
C MET A 39 -4.31 -9.40 18.42
N GLU A 40 -4.59 -10.69 18.40
CA GLU A 40 -3.69 -11.73 17.89
C GLU A 40 -4.33 -12.47 16.73
N VAL A 41 -3.48 -13.01 15.86
CA VAL A 41 -3.85 -13.87 14.74
C VAL A 41 -2.82 -14.98 14.66
N ASP A 42 -3.30 -16.18 14.37
CA ASP A 42 -2.45 -17.31 14.07
C ASP A 42 -2.28 -17.41 12.56
N PHE A 43 -1.06 -17.23 12.07
CA PHE A 43 -0.79 -17.33 10.63
C PHE A 43 -0.75 -18.77 10.12
N MET A 44 -0.67 -19.76 11.01
CA MET A 44 -0.60 -21.19 10.69
C MET A 44 -1.83 -21.97 11.14
N GLY A 45 -2.77 -21.33 11.84
CA GLY A 45 -3.96 -21.94 12.42
C GLY A 45 -5.26 -21.30 11.94
N GLU A 46 -6.36 -21.65 12.62
CA GLU A 46 -7.68 -21.10 12.33
C GLU A 46 -7.85 -19.72 12.99
N ASN A 47 -8.27 -18.73 12.20
CA ASN A 47 -8.59 -17.39 12.70
C ASN A 47 -10.11 -17.20 12.83
N PRO A 48 -10.56 -16.24 13.67
CA PRO A 48 -11.96 -15.87 13.75
C PRO A 48 -12.57 -15.53 12.37
N THR A 49 -13.82 -15.92 12.16
CA THR A 49 -14.51 -15.78 10.87
C THR A 49 -14.53 -14.35 10.34
N TRP A 50 -14.60 -13.36 11.24
CA TRP A 50 -14.51 -11.94 10.91
C TRP A 50 -13.15 -11.56 10.32
N VAL A 51 -12.04 -12.04 10.92
CA VAL A 51 -10.68 -11.80 10.43
C VAL A 51 -10.49 -12.42 9.04
N GLU A 52 -10.94 -13.65 8.85
CA GLU A 52 -10.89 -14.32 7.55
C GLU A 52 -11.74 -13.61 6.49
N ALA A 53 -12.90 -13.06 6.88
CA ALA A 53 -13.73 -12.25 5.98
C ALA A 53 -13.02 -10.95 5.57
N LEU A 54 -12.37 -10.27 6.51
CA LEU A 54 -11.54 -9.09 6.25
C LEU A 54 -10.42 -9.42 5.25
N TRP A 55 -9.67 -10.50 5.49
CA TRP A 55 -8.58 -10.92 4.60
C TRP A 55 -9.06 -11.37 3.22
N ARG A 56 -10.19 -12.07 3.13
CA ARG A 56 -10.79 -12.42 1.83
C ARG A 56 -11.25 -11.19 1.06
N LYS A 57 -11.76 -10.17 1.75
CA LYS A 57 -12.16 -8.90 1.13
C LYS A 57 -10.93 -8.16 0.56
N ASP A 58 -9.86 -8.04 1.35
CA ASP A 58 -8.63 -7.37 0.92
C ASP A 58 -7.91 -8.15 -0.18
N ARG A 59 -7.83 -9.49 -0.10
CA ARG A 59 -7.27 -10.33 -1.18
C ARG A 59 -8.03 -10.17 -2.49
N ARG A 60 -9.37 -10.20 -2.47
CA ARG A 60 -10.18 -9.98 -3.68
C ARG A 60 -9.91 -8.63 -4.32
N ARG A 61 -9.79 -7.57 -3.51
CA ARG A 61 -9.47 -6.22 -4.00
C ARG A 61 -8.07 -6.12 -4.55
N PHE A 62 -7.09 -6.75 -3.88
CA PHE A 62 -5.72 -6.80 -4.36
C PHE A 62 -5.67 -7.45 -5.75
N TRP A 63 -6.21 -8.66 -5.87
CA TRP A 63 -6.20 -9.42 -7.11
C TRP A 63 -7.09 -8.84 -8.21
N GLY A 64 -8.12 -8.05 -7.86
CA GLY A 64 -8.88 -7.27 -8.84
C GLY A 64 -8.13 -6.03 -9.32
N THR A 65 -7.47 -5.30 -8.41
CA THR A 65 -6.77 -4.04 -8.73
C THR A 65 -5.46 -4.28 -9.47
N LEU A 66 -4.68 -5.28 -9.06
CA LEU A 66 -3.34 -5.56 -9.57
C LEU A 66 -3.29 -5.70 -11.10
N PRO A 67 -4.08 -6.58 -11.76
CA PRO A 67 -3.99 -6.75 -13.22
C PRO A 67 -4.43 -5.49 -13.96
N ILE A 68 -5.44 -4.77 -13.46
CA ILE A 68 -5.90 -3.51 -14.06
C ILE A 68 -4.77 -2.48 -14.03
N VAL A 69 -4.15 -2.28 -12.87
CA VAL A 69 -3.06 -1.33 -12.71
C VAL A 69 -1.83 -1.75 -13.51
N ALA A 70 -1.51 -3.05 -13.57
CA ALA A 70 -0.39 -3.55 -14.36
C ALA A 70 -0.55 -3.21 -15.85
N VAL A 71 -1.75 -3.42 -16.41
CA VAL A 71 -2.05 -3.06 -17.80
C VAL A 71 -1.98 -1.55 -17.99
N VAL A 72 -2.62 -0.76 -17.12
CA VAL A 72 -2.63 0.70 -17.23
C VAL A 72 -1.22 1.28 -17.16
N LEU A 73 -0.41 0.86 -16.18
CA LEU A 73 0.95 1.36 -16.03
C LEU A 73 1.88 0.88 -17.14
N ALA A 74 1.72 -0.34 -17.65
CA ALA A 74 2.48 -0.79 -18.82
C ALA A 74 2.18 0.06 -20.06
N VAL A 75 0.91 0.38 -20.32
CA VAL A 75 0.51 1.26 -21.43
C VAL A 75 1.01 2.68 -21.23
N VAL A 76 0.84 3.26 -20.04
CA VAL A 76 1.37 4.60 -19.71
C VAL A 76 2.89 4.63 -19.83
N GLY A 77 3.57 3.58 -19.36
CA GLY A 77 5.02 3.44 -19.47
C GLY A 77 5.51 3.38 -20.90
N PHE A 78 4.74 2.79 -21.80
CA PHE A 78 5.05 2.72 -23.22
C PHE A 78 4.79 4.03 -23.97
N VAL A 79 3.72 4.76 -23.63
CA VAL A 79 3.23 5.89 -24.43
C VAL A 79 3.60 7.26 -23.87
N ALA A 80 3.76 7.38 -22.55
CA ALA A 80 3.79 8.68 -21.87
C ALA A 80 4.99 8.90 -20.93
N LEU A 81 5.76 7.85 -20.58
CA LEU A 81 6.93 8.05 -19.73
C LEU A 81 8.13 8.61 -20.50
N PRO A 82 8.95 9.45 -19.85
CA PRO A 82 10.14 10.03 -20.47
C PRO A 82 11.09 8.96 -21.05
N PRO A 83 11.82 9.24 -22.15
CA PRO A 83 12.75 8.28 -22.76
C PRO A 83 13.89 7.82 -21.86
N GLN A 84 14.14 8.56 -20.77
CA GLN A 84 15.13 8.28 -19.73
C GLN A 84 14.64 7.32 -18.64
N PHE A 85 13.32 7.11 -18.51
CA PHE A 85 12.77 6.14 -17.57
C PHE A 85 13.06 4.71 -18.05
N GLY A 86 13.59 3.87 -17.16
CA GLY A 86 13.94 2.49 -17.49
C GLY A 86 15.16 2.36 -18.40
N THR A 87 16.05 3.35 -18.44
CA THR A 87 17.28 3.28 -19.25
C THR A 87 18.26 2.23 -18.72
N GLU A 88 18.63 1.31 -19.62
CA GLU A 88 19.47 0.09 -19.51
C GLU A 88 18.82 -1.23 -19.05
N PRO A 89 18.08 -1.90 -19.95
CA PRO A 89 17.58 -3.26 -19.75
C PRO A 89 18.01 -4.25 -20.85
N LEU A 90 19.27 -4.20 -21.34
CA LEU A 90 19.83 -4.88 -22.55
C LEU A 90 19.72 -4.07 -23.86
N GLY A 91 19.79 -2.73 -23.81
CA GLY A 91 19.88 -1.87 -25.00
C GLY A 91 18.56 -1.37 -25.58
N ASN A 92 17.40 -1.77 -25.02
CA ASN A 92 16.08 -1.26 -25.42
C ASN A 92 15.36 -0.57 -24.24
N PRO A 93 15.32 0.77 -24.16
CA PRO A 93 14.70 1.50 -23.03
C PRO A 93 13.20 1.21 -22.86
N ALA A 94 12.46 0.92 -23.94
CA ALA A 94 11.04 0.58 -23.86
C ALA A 94 10.81 -0.73 -23.07
N PHE A 95 11.75 -1.67 -23.16
CA PHE A 95 11.68 -2.93 -22.41
C PHE A 95 11.82 -2.72 -20.90
N GLY A 96 12.70 -1.82 -20.49
CA GLY A 96 12.95 -1.49 -19.08
C GLY A 96 11.79 -0.73 -18.46
N ALA A 97 11.23 0.23 -19.21
CA ALA A 97 10.03 0.94 -18.81
C ALA A 97 8.83 -0.01 -18.60
N VAL A 98 8.61 -0.95 -19.52
CA VAL A 98 7.54 -1.95 -19.41
C VAL A 98 7.77 -2.91 -18.24
N ILE A 99 9.01 -3.35 -18.01
CA ILE A 99 9.32 -4.19 -16.84
C ILE A 99 9.02 -3.44 -15.55
N LEU A 100 9.56 -2.23 -15.35
CA LEU A 100 9.37 -1.46 -14.12
C LEU A 100 7.90 -1.12 -13.86
N ALA A 101 7.23 -0.59 -14.89
CA ALA A 101 5.84 -0.16 -14.80
C ALA A 101 4.85 -1.33 -14.74
N GLY A 102 5.18 -2.47 -15.36
CA GLY A 102 4.31 -3.65 -15.43
C GLY A 102 4.52 -4.68 -14.32
N SER A 103 5.66 -4.68 -13.63
CA SER A 103 6.00 -5.73 -12.64
C SER A 103 6.14 -5.26 -11.21
N LEU A 104 6.66 -4.06 -10.96
CA LEU A 104 7.01 -3.63 -9.59
C LEU A 104 6.02 -2.59 -9.06
N TRP A 105 5.79 -1.54 -9.84
CA TRP A 105 4.89 -0.45 -9.47
C TRP A 105 3.43 -0.87 -9.30
N PRO A 106 2.87 -1.83 -10.08
CA PRO A 106 1.50 -2.27 -9.90
C PRO A 106 1.23 -2.87 -8.53
N PHE A 107 2.21 -3.60 -7.98
CA PHE A 107 2.10 -4.16 -6.62
C PHE A 107 2.07 -3.06 -5.58
N ALA A 108 2.96 -2.06 -5.69
CA ALA A 108 2.96 -0.91 -4.78
C ALA A 108 1.61 -0.18 -4.82
N VAL A 109 1.09 0.13 -6.01
CA VAL A 109 -0.22 0.77 -6.17
C VAL A 109 -1.35 -0.08 -5.61
N ALA A 110 -1.35 -1.40 -5.84
CA ALA A 110 -2.37 -2.30 -5.32
C ALA A 110 -2.37 -2.31 -3.78
N PHE A 111 -1.19 -2.32 -3.15
CA PHE A 111 -1.08 -2.17 -1.69
C PHE A 111 -1.52 -0.80 -1.19
N ILE A 112 -1.14 0.28 -1.87
CA ILE A 112 -1.56 1.64 -1.53
C ILE A 112 -3.08 1.77 -1.61
N SER A 113 -3.69 1.30 -2.71
CA SER A 113 -5.15 1.31 -2.92
C SER A 113 -5.88 0.55 -1.81
N ASN A 114 -5.44 -0.67 -1.49
CA ASN A 114 -6.01 -1.46 -0.40
C ASN A 114 -5.82 -0.78 0.97
N GLY A 115 -4.67 -0.19 1.19
CA GLY A 115 -4.37 0.53 2.42
C GLY A 115 -5.22 1.79 2.61
N ILE A 116 -5.44 2.58 1.55
CA ILE A 116 -6.38 3.72 1.58
C ILE A 116 -7.79 3.24 1.93
N GLN A 117 -8.24 2.16 1.31
CA GLN A 117 -9.53 1.56 1.60
C GLN A 117 -9.65 1.09 3.05
N SER A 118 -8.58 0.53 3.61
CA SER A 118 -8.48 0.11 5.01
C SER A 118 -8.55 1.33 5.96
N VAL A 119 -7.84 2.42 5.65
CA VAL A 119 -7.94 3.70 6.40
C VAL A 119 -9.37 4.24 6.37
N VAL A 120 -10.03 4.22 5.21
CA VAL A 120 -11.42 4.70 5.08
C VAL A 120 -12.35 3.86 5.96
N ARG A 121 -12.25 2.53 5.92
CA ARG A 121 -13.07 1.64 6.78
C ARG A 121 -12.86 1.90 8.26
N LEU A 122 -11.60 2.00 8.69
CA LEU A 122 -11.24 2.30 10.07
C LEU A 122 -11.84 3.65 10.51
N ARG A 123 -11.72 4.69 9.68
CA ARG A 123 -12.31 6.00 9.95
C ARG A 123 -13.84 5.91 10.07
N THR A 124 -14.51 5.22 9.14
CA THR A 124 -15.96 5.04 9.17
C THR A 124 -16.41 4.30 10.44
N ALA A 125 -15.71 3.24 10.82
CA ALA A 125 -16.03 2.48 12.03
C ALA A 125 -15.84 3.33 13.30
N LEU A 126 -14.78 4.14 13.37
CA LEU A 126 -14.55 5.08 14.48
C LEU A 126 -15.65 6.16 14.55
N TRP A 127 -16.09 6.69 13.40
CA TRP A 127 -17.17 7.67 13.35
C TRP A 127 -18.50 7.08 13.80
N GLN A 128 -18.84 5.86 13.38
CA GLN A 128 -20.05 5.16 13.80
C GLN A 128 -20.04 4.89 15.31
N ALA A 129 -18.92 4.40 15.85
CA ALA A 129 -18.78 4.17 17.29
C ALA A 129 -18.94 5.45 18.12
N SER A 130 -18.49 6.60 17.60
CA SER A 130 -18.69 7.90 18.26
C SER A 130 -20.14 8.40 18.17
N ALA A 131 -20.85 8.10 17.09
CA ALA A 131 -22.22 8.57 16.85
C ALA A 131 -23.25 7.78 17.65
N ASP A 132 -23.07 6.46 17.76
CA ASP A 132 -24.03 5.58 18.44
C ASP A 132 -23.98 5.73 19.97
N GLY A 133 -23.04 6.50 20.53
CA GLY A 133 -22.81 6.61 21.98
C GLY A 133 -22.45 5.27 22.64
N SER A 134 -22.37 4.19 21.86
CA SER A 134 -21.98 2.88 22.34
C SER A 134 -20.50 2.97 22.69
N HIS A 135 -20.21 3.05 23.99
CA HIS A 135 -19.05 2.39 24.54
C HIS A 135 -19.19 0.90 24.23
N ARG A 136 -19.02 0.47 22.97
CA ARG A 136 -18.58 -0.90 22.72
C ARG A 136 -17.35 -1.03 23.60
N ALA A 137 -17.44 -1.89 24.61
CA ALA A 137 -16.38 -2.10 25.58
C ALA A 137 -15.12 -2.39 24.77
N HIS A 138 -14.30 -1.37 24.57
CA HIS A 138 -13.13 -1.49 23.71
C HIS A 138 -12.22 -2.42 24.52
N PRO A 139 -11.80 -3.57 23.98
CA PRO A 139 -10.99 -4.52 24.74
C PRO A 139 -9.64 -3.93 25.19
N LEU A 140 -9.30 -2.74 24.71
CA LEU A 140 -8.12 -1.96 25.02
C LEU A 140 -8.29 -0.95 26.18
N GLY A 141 -9.47 -0.85 26.81
CA GLY A 141 -9.73 0.13 27.87
C GLY A 141 -10.06 1.52 27.32
N GLU A 142 -9.47 2.58 27.88
CA GLU A 142 -9.71 3.96 27.41
C GLU A 142 -9.28 4.11 25.93
N PRO A 143 -10.17 4.53 25.01
CA PRO A 143 -9.84 4.62 23.58
C PRO A 143 -8.73 5.63 23.25
N GLY A 144 -8.46 6.60 24.15
CA GLY A 144 -7.60 7.76 23.89
C GLY A 144 -6.13 7.43 23.60
N PRO A 145 -5.42 6.63 24.42
CA PRO A 145 -4.02 6.28 24.16
C PRO A 145 -3.83 5.43 22.90
N TRP A 146 -4.66 4.41 22.70
CA TRP A 146 -4.60 3.56 21.50
C TRP A 146 -4.88 4.37 20.24
N LEU A 147 -5.95 5.16 20.21
CA LEU A 147 -6.34 5.95 19.04
C LEU A 147 -5.25 6.96 18.66
N ARG A 148 -4.61 7.61 19.64
CA ARG A 148 -3.48 8.51 19.38
C ARG A 148 -2.29 7.79 18.75
N SER A 149 -1.96 6.59 19.23
CA SER A 149 -0.90 5.75 18.65
C SER A 149 -1.27 5.26 17.24
N ALA A 150 -2.52 4.84 17.06
CA ALA A 150 -3.08 4.42 15.79
C ALA A 150 -2.97 5.52 14.73
N LEU A 151 -3.44 6.73 15.05
CA LEU A 151 -3.39 7.90 14.17
C LEU A 151 -1.95 8.33 13.86
N ARG A 152 -1.09 8.48 14.88
CA ARG A 152 0.32 8.87 14.68
C ARG A 152 1.05 7.89 13.77
N GLY A 153 0.93 6.59 14.03
CA GLY A 153 1.57 5.61 13.16
C GLY A 153 0.95 5.58 11.76
N THR A 154 -0.37 5.79 11.61
CA THR A 154 -1.00 5.88 10.28
C THR A 154 -0.40 7.04 9.48
N LEU A 155 -0.31 8.23 10.09
CA LEU A 155 0.30 9.40 9.46
C LEU A 155 1.78 9.18 9.12
N LEU A 156 2.56 8.59 10.02
CA LEU A 156 3.98 8.34 9.78
C LEU A 156 4.20 7.36 8.62
N TYR A 157 3.53 6.20 8.63
CA TYR A 157 3.70 5.19 7.59
C TYR A 157 3.18 5.66 6.22
N TRP A 158 2.03 6.34 6.16
CA TRP A 158 1.54 6.86 4.89
C TRP A 158 2.29 8.10 4.41
N GLY A 159 2.80 8.91 5.34
CA GLY A 159 3.68 10.04 5.03
C GLY A 159 4.98 9.56 4.38
N THR A 160 5.62 8.52 4.92
CA THR A 160 6.84 7.95 4.31
C THR A 160 6.57 7.32 2.95
N VAL A 161 5.46 6.61 2.78
CA VAL A 161 5.02 6.10 1.47
C VAL A 161 4.82 7.26 0.47
N GLY A 162 4.15 8.33 0.87
CA GLY A 162 3.91 9.50 0.02
C GLY A 162 5.19 10.23 -0.38
N VAL A 163 6.12 10.43 0.57
CA VAL A 163 7.43 11.03 0.29
C VAL A 163 8.24 10.17 -0.68
N LEU A 164 8.31 8.86 -0.45
CA LEU A 164 9.06 7.96 -1.33
C LEU A 164 8.43 7.86 -2.72
N TRP A 165 7.10 7.87 -2.80
CA TRP A 165 6.37 7.92 -4.07
C TRP A 165 6.71 9.21 -4.85
N ALA A 166 6.74 10.36 -4.17
CA ALA A 166 7.14 11.62 -4.80
C ALA A 166 8.58 11.59 -5.28
N ILE A 167 9.51 11.03 -4.49
CA ILE A 167 10.91 10.85 -4.91
C ILE A 167 11.00 9.94 -6.14
N ALA A 168 10.26 8.82 -6.16
CA ALA A 168 10.25 7.90 -7.30
C ALA A 168 9.73 8.58 -8.58
N ILE A 169 8.70 9.43 -8.49
CA ILE A 169 8.23 10.25 -9.62
C ILE A 169 9.32 11.22 -10.07
N LEU A 170 9.94 11.96 -9.14
CA LEU A 170 10.97 12.94 -9.48
C LEU A 170 12.16 12.27 -10.17
N VAL A 171 12.58 11.09 -9.71
CA VAL A 171 13.65 10.30 -10.33
C VAL A 171 13.24 9.80 -11.72
N ALA A 172 12.00 9.34 -11.89
CA ALA A 172 11.49 8.90 -13.19
C ALA A 172 11.35 10.04 -14.22
N MET A 173 11.25 11.29 -13.75
CA MET A 173 11.08 12.49 -14.57
C MET A 173 12.39 13.26 -14.80
N ALA A 174 13.44 12.97 -14.03
CA ALA A 174 14.77 13.59 -14.14
C ALA A 174 15.55 13.02 -15.32
#